data_AF-A0A651I209-F1
#
_entry.id   AF-A0A651I209-F1
#
_cell.length_a   1.000
_cell.length_b   1.000
_cell.length_c   1.000
_cell.angle_alpha   90.00
_cell.angle_beta   90.00
_cell.angle_gamma   90.00
#
_symmetry.space_group_name_H-M   'P 1'
#
loop_
_entity.id
_entity.type
_entity.pdbx_description
1 polymer ?
#
loop_
_entity_poly.entity_id
_entity_poly.type
_entity_poly.pdbx_seq_one_letter_code
_entity_poly.pdbx_strand_id
1 'polypeptide(L)'
;MRVFAFSGSSKIPLAFLFLAACSFFISCDGTNRPMEKPAQESVLLQSFTHSGEWLDISNESSNSRATFWRPDGSLVFVVGRGSDNVVAYELSDSWEIASAIFSAEAKVSGSNQHGLYFREDGEMMWVFDRTGIWTYYLENPWDISTLSEGVYTDLDDFVRRGHDIDFRPDGARLFIDDRNEGKVFQLDLEIPWDVNSFTLNYTLDISDLQEEVRGLEFLDSGLVMVLMDTGRRQILQFDLTEPWDISTASFAGVFDVSAQTSQGRGLSFSTNEDYFYVTCRDEGRIYQYQLDLPE
;
A
#
# COMPACT_ATOMS: atom_id res chain seq x y z
N MET A 1 57.06 -29.81 -39.71
CA MET A 1 56.79 -29.16 -38.41
C MET A 1 56.29 -30.24 -37.45
N ARG A 2 56.71 -30.17 -36.18
CA ARG A 2 57.03 -31.31 -35.28
C ARG A 2 55.85 -32.20 -34.81
N VAL A 3 56.17 -33.51 -34.79
CA VAL A 3 55.78 -34.67 -33.95
C VAL A 3 55.17 -34.36 -32.57
N PHE A 4 54.17 -35.13 -32.12
CA PHE A 4 54.19 -35.93 -30.86
C PHE A 4 53.06 -36.97 -30.78
N ALA A 5 53.43 -38.15 -30.28
CA ALA A 5 52.61 -39.30 -29.92
C ALA A 5 52.24 -39.26 -28.42
N PHE A 6 51.15 -39.92 -28.00
CA PHE A 6 51.14 -41.12 -27.14
C PHE A 6 49.75 -41.42 -26.54
N SER A 7 49.64 -42.68 -26.12
CA SER A 7 48.50 -43.53 -25.76
C SER A 7 47.93 -43.37 -24.33
N GLY A 8 46.74 -43.95 -24.13
CA GLY A 8 46.25 -44.52 -22.85
C GLY A 8 45.29 -43.62 -22.06
N SER A 9 44.33 -44.07 -21.26
CA SER A 9 43.64 -45.35 -21.04
C SER A 9 42.59 -45.10 -19.94
N SER A 10 41.36 -45.55 -20.18
CA SER A 10 40.38 -46.13 -19.25
C SER A 10 39.82 -45.38 -18.01
N LYS A 11 38.48 -45.45 -17.91
CA LYS A 11 37.59 -45.62 -16.73
C LYS A 11 36.84 -44.40 -16.14
N ILE A 12 35.57 -44.68 -15.85
CA ILE A 12 34.38 -43.88 -15.53
C ILE A 12 34.13 -43.89 -13.98
N PRO A 13 33.06 -43.29 -13.43
CA PRO A 13 32.88 -41.93 -12.89
C PRO A 13 32.83 -41.88 -11.34
N LEU A 14 32.78 -40.68 -10.72
CA LEU A 14 32.31 -40.53 -9.34
C LEU A 14 31.57 -39.22 -9.13
N ALA A 15 30.44 -39.31 -8.41
CA ALA A 15 29.48 -38.26 -8.11
C ALA A 15 30.08 -37.10 -7.30
N PHE A 16 29.68 -35.87 -7.62
CA PHE A 16 29.93 -34.71 -6.78
C PHE A 16 28.72 -34.45 -5.87
N LEU A 17 28.92 -34.76 -4.58
CA LEU A 17 28.22 -34.15 -3.47
C LEU A 17 29.02 -32.89 -3.11
N PHE A 18 28.47 -31.69 -3.24
CA PHE A 18 29.08 -30.49 -2.68
C PHE A 18 28.34 -30.09 -1.40
N LEU A 19 28.96 -30.43 -0.28
CA LEU A 19 28.88 -29.65 0.95
C LEU A 19 29.75 -28.39 0.76
N ALA A 20 29.24 -27.22 1.14
CA ALA A 20 30.04 -26.07 1.53
C ALA A 20 29.39 -25.54 2.82
N ALA A 21 29.90 -25.85 4.02
CA ALA A 21 31.05 -25.24 4.67
C ALA A 21 30.87 -23.72 4.92
N CYS A 22 29.99 -23.35 5.85
CA CYS A 22 30.03 -22.04 6.49
C CYS A 22 31.31 -21.94 7.33
N SER A 23 32.23 -21.10 6.86
CA SER A 23 33.47 -20.77 7.56
C SER A 23 33.18 -19.61 8.50
N PHE A 24 33.30 -19.82 9.82
CA PHE A 24 33.32 -18.73 10.79
C PHE A 24 34.64 -17.97 10.64
N PHE A 25 34.57 -16.71 10.21
CA PHE A 25 35.65 -15.76 10.44
C PHE A 25 35.27 -14.88 11.62
N ILE A 26 36.03 -14.99 12.71
CA ILE A 26 36.08 -13.94 13.73
C ILE A 26 36.97 -12.83 13.15
N SER A 27 36.35 -11.71 12.78
CA SER A 27 37.06 -10.46 12.51
C SER A 27 36.79 -9.52 13.68
N CYS A 28 37.82 -9.29 14.50
CA CYS A 28 37.92 -8.09 15.31
C CYS A 28 38.30 -6.95 14.35
N ASP A 29 37.33 -6.21 13.84
CA ASP A 29 37.55 -4.86 13.34
C ASP A 29 36.31 -4.01 13.64
N GLY A 30 36.53 -2.93 14.40
CA GLY A 30 35.52 -2.00 14.88
C GLY A 30 35.02 -1.08 13.77
N THR A 31 34.29 -1.63 12.81
CA THR A 31 33.45 -0.86 11.89
C THR A 31 32.01 -1.30 12.07
N ASN A 32 31.18 -0.41 12.63
CA ASN A 32 29.73 -0.54 12.58
C ASN A 32 29.30 -0.59 11.12
N ARG A 33 29.14 -1.81 10.58
CA ARG A 33 28.28 -2.00 9.42
C ARG A 33 26.85 -1.99 9.95
N PRO A 34 25.91 -1.26 9.33
CA PRO A 34 24.51 -1.50 9.62
C PRO A 34 24.23 -2.98 9.40
N MET A 35 23.53 -3.62 10.35
CA MET A 35 22.98 -4.95 10.10
C MET A 35 22.15 -4.85 8.84
N GLU A 36 22.53 -5.60 7.81
CA GLU A 36 21.65 -5.88 6.69
C GLU A 36 20.39 -6.51 7.31
N LYS A 37 19.24 -5.83 7.17
CA LYS A 37 17.93 -6.36 7.56
C LYS A 37 17.84 -7.76 6.93
N PRO A 38 17.59 -8.84 7.69
CA PRO A 38 17.43 -10.15 7.09
C PRO A 38 16.36 -10.04 5.99
N ALA A 39 16.57 -10.75 4.88
CA ALA A 39 15.58 -10.83 3.80
C ALA A 39 14.22 -11.05 4.43
N GLN A 40 13.36 -10.02 4.32
CA GLN A 40 12.19 -9.81 5.14
C GLN A 40 11.25 -11.00 4.91
N GLU A 41 11.24 -11.97 5.83
CA GLU A 41 10.11 -12.89 5.96
C GLU A 41 8.86 -12.01 6.01
N SER A 42 7.83 -12.35 5.22
CA SER A 42 6.59 -11.60 5.10
C SER A 42 6.23 -10.96 6.43
N VAL A 43 6.13 -9.63 6.51
CA VAL A 43 5.61 -8.98 7.71
C VAL A 43 4.17 -9.45 7.82
N LEU A 44 3.97 -10.48 8.64
CA LEU A 44 2.66 -11.01 8.90
C LEU A 44 1.93 -9.95 9.70
N LEU A 45 0.79 -9.48 9.18
CA LEU A 45 -0.09 -8.57 9.91
C LEU A 45 -0.36 -9.05 11.36
N GLN A 46 -0.23 -10.35 11.63
CA GLN A 46 -0.36 -10.96 12.96
C GLN A 46 0.62 -10.42 14.02
N SER A 47 1.70 -9.76 13.62
CA SER A 47 2.63 -9.11 14.56
C SER A 47 2.15 -7.75 15.05
N PHE A 48 0.99 -7.27 14.59
CA PHE A 48 0.44 -5.99 15.04
C PHE A 48 -0.61 -6.16 16.14
N THR A 49 -0.71 -5.17 17.02
CA THR A 49 -1.84 -5.02 17.93
C THR A 49 -2.38 -3.59 17.92
N HIS A 50 -3.62 -3.43 18.36
CA HIS A 50 -4.22 -2.10 18.50
C HIS A 50 -3.49 -1.31 19.59
N SER A 51 -2.96 -0.13 19.26
CA SER A 51 -2.15 0.66 20.18
C SER A 51 -2.93 1.25 21.35
N GLY A 52 -4.25 1.41 21.19
CA GLY A 52 -5.11 2.16 22.11
C GLY A 52 -5.46 3.55 21.58
N GLU A 53 -4.73 4.04 20.59
CA GLU A 53 -4.83 5.40 20.07
C GLU A 53 -5.77 5.48 18.86
N TRP A 54 -6.44 6.63 18.75
CA TRP A 54 -7.34 6.94 17.65
C TRP A 54 -7.49 8.45 17.45
N LEU A 55 -7.93 8.84 16.26
CA LEU A 55 -8.33 10.21 15.91
C LEU A 55 -9.82 10.26 15.59
N ASP A 56 -10.54 11.23 16.14
CA ASP A 56 -11.91 11.57 15.71
C ASP A 56 -11.85 12.57 14.56
N ILE A 57 -12.46 12.19 13.45
CA ILE A 57 -12.52 12.93 12.19
C ILE A 57 -13.94 13.37 11.84
N SER A 58 -14.90 13.16 12.74
CA SER A 58 -16.33 13.33 12.47
C SER A 58 -16.78 14.78 12.32
N ASN A 59 -15.98 15.74 12.76
CA ASN A 59 -16.27 17.17 12.64
C ASN A 59 -15.89 17.73 11.27
N GLU A 60 -14.83 17.20 10.64
CA GLU A 60 -14.27 17.73 9.39
C GLU A 60 -14.64 16.88 8.17
N SER A 61 -14.92 15.59 8.37
CA SER A 61 -15.17 14.65 7.29
C SER A 61 -16.37 13.77 7.60
N SER A 62 -17.17 13.48 6.58
CA SER A 62 -18.31 12.55 6.72
C SER A 62 -18.15 11.35 5.79
N ASN A 63 -18.45 10.17 6.33
CA ASN A 63 -18.36 8.92 5.58
C ASN A 63 -16.96 8.69 4.97
N SER A 64 -15.93 8.97 5.76
CA SER A 64 -14.53 8.94 5.35
C SER A 64 -14.07 7.58 4.81
N ARG A 65 -13.02 7.61 3.98
CA ARG A 65 -12.56 6.47 3.17
C ARG A 65 -11.04 6.32 3.28
N ALA A 66 -10.32 6.46 2.18
CA ALA A 66 -8.87 6.32 2.16
C ALA A 66 -8.18 7.41 3.00
N THR A 67 -7.02 7.04 3.49
CA THR A 67 -6.05 7.92 4.14
C THR A 67 -4.76 7.88 3.34
N PHE A 68 -4.05 9.00 3.33
CA PHE A 68 -2.69 9.05 2.79
C PHE A 68 -1.79 9.80 3.75
N TRP A 69 -0.55 9.35 3.91
CA TRP A 69 0.40 9.94 4.84
C TRP A 69 1.54 10.63 4.09
N ARG A 70 1.96 11.79 4.58
CA ARG A 70 3.25 12.33 4.17
C ARG A 70 4.35 11.39 4.68
N PRO A 71 5.41 11.10 3.89
CA PRO A 71 6.43 10.09 4.25
C PRO A 71 7.20 10.35 5.55
N ASP A 72 7.17 11.58 6.08
CA ASP A 72 7.77 11.92 7.38
C ASP A 72 6.82 11.73 8.57
N GLY A 73 5.59 11.26 8.32
CA GLY A 73 4.55 11.02 9.32
C GLY A 73 3.94 12.30 9.92
N SER A 74 4.28 13.48 9.41
CA SER A 74 3.84 14.77 9.98
C SER A 74 2.45 15.21 9.51
N LEU A 75 1.93 14.61 8.44
CA LEU A 75 0.62 14.91 7.87
C LEU A 75 -0.12 13.63 7.53
N VAL A 76 -1.41 13.58 7.88
CA VAL A 76 -2.36 12.60 7.37
C VAL A 76 -3.50 13.30 6.65
N PHE A 77 -3.82 12.81 5.47
CA PHE A 77 -4.93 13.27 4.65
C PHE A 77 -6.05 12.23 4.68
N VAL A 78 -7.30 12.68 4.73
CA VAL A 78 -8.48 11.82 4.75
C VAL A 78 -9.45 12.28 3.69
N VAL A 79 -9.91 11.37 2.84
CA VAL A 79 -10.96 11.69 1.87
C VAL A 79 -12.36 11.41 2.45
N GLY A 80 -13.22 12.42 2.36
CA GLY A 80 -14.58 12.41 2.88
C GLY A 80 -15.63 12.24 1.78
N ARG A 81 -16.23 11.05 1.68
CA ARG A 81 -17.25 10.76 0.67
C ARG A 81 -18.51 11.62 0.79
N GLY A 82 -18.98 11.85 2.03
CA GLY A 82 -20.24 12.54 2.26
C GLY A 82 -20.09 14.07 2.29
N SER A 83 -18.86 14.53 2.49
CA SER A 83 -18.48 15.94 2.59
C SER A 83 -17.81 16.48 1.32
N ASP A 84 -17.59 15.60 0.33
CA ASP A 84 -16.92 15.88 -0.95
C ASP A 84 -15.62 16.68 -0.76
N ASN A 85 -14.79 16.23 0.20
CA ASN A 85 -13.58 16.94 0.61
C ASN A 85 -12.39 16.01 0.86
N VAL A 86 -11.20 16.61 0.87
CA VAL A 86 -10.01 16.07 1.51
C VAL A 86 -9.70 16.96 2.71
N VAL A 87 -9.44 16.35 3.85
CA VAL A 87 -9.05 17.04 5.09
C VAL A 87 -7.65 16.62 5.48
N ALA A 88 -6.86 17.54 6.01
CA ALA A 88 -5.50 17.31 6.48
C ALA A 88 -5.41 17.53 7.99
N TYR A 89 -4.68 16.64 8.66
CA TYR A 89 -4.30 16.79 10.06
C TYR A 89 -2.78 16.81 10.17
N GLU A 90 -2.25 17.77 10.93
CA GLU A 90 -0.84 17.85 11.31
C GLU A 90 -0.60 17.09 12.60
N LEU A 91 0.43 16.26 12.63
CA LEU A 91 0.85 15.52 13.81
C LEU A 91 2.01 16.26 14.47
N SER A 92 1.90 16.52 15.77
CA SER A 92 3.04 17.06 16.54
C SER A 92 4.12 16.01 16.77
N ASP A 93 3.74 14.73 16.78
CA ASP A 93 4.63 13.59 16.89
C ASP A 93 4.38 12.66 15.69
N SER A 94 5.38 12.53 14.81
CA SER A 94 5.25 11.73 13.58
C SER A 94 4.70 10.34 13.86
N TRP A 95 3.71 9.93 13.05
CA TRP A 95 3.02 8.63 13.14
C TRP A 95 2.13 8.42 14.38
N GLU A 96 2.11 9.32 15.35
CA GLU A 96 1.26 9.20 16.53
C GLU A 96 -0.12 9.82 16.31
N ILE A 97 -1.11 9.00 15.95
CA ILE A 97 -2.43 9.45 15.47
C ILE A 97 -3.18 10.35 16.47
N ALA A 98 -2.96 10.14 17.77
CA ALA A 98 -3.58 10.94 18.82
C ALA A 98 -3.00 12.35 18.95
N SER A 99 -1.84 12.62 18.32
CA SER A 99 -1.23 13.95 18.24
C SER A 99 -1.78 14.79 17.08
N ALA A 100 -2.62 14.20 16.23
CA ALA A 100 -3.12 14.83 15.03
C ALA A 100 -4.11 15.98 15.35
N ILE A 101 -3.88 17.13 14.73
CA ILE A 101 -4.69 18.34 14.86
C ILE A 101 -5.12 18.78 13.46
N PHE A 102 -6.41 19.10 13.30
CA PHE A 102 -6.94 19.59 12.03
C PHE A 102 -6.15 20.81 11.54
N SER A 103 -5.69 20.75 10.29
CA SER A 103 -4.89 21.80 9.65
C SER A 103 -5.66 22.47 8.51
N ALA A 104 -6.19 21.69 7.56
CA ALA A 104 -6.82 22.23 6.37
C ALA A 104 -7.95 21.34 5.83
N GLU A 105 -8.85 21.96 5.06
CA GLU A 105 -9.87 21.28 4.26
C GLU A 105 -9.83 21.85 2.84
N ALA A 106 -10.00 20.98 1.85
CA ALA A 106 -10.21 21.38 0.47
C ALA A 106 -11.35 20.60 -0.17
N LYS A 107 -12.19 21.28 -0.95
CA LYS A 107 -13.24 20.64 -1.73
C LYS A 107 -12.65 20.01 -2.98
N VAL A 108 -13.16 18.83 -3.31
CA VAL A 108 -12.77 18.08 -4.50
C VAL A 108 -14.00 17.83 -5.37
N SER A 109 -13.75 17.60 -6.64
CA SER A 109 -14.76 17.43 -7.68
C SER A 109 -15.31 16.01 -7.70
N GLY A 110 -16.36 15.83 -8.50
CA GLY A 110 -17.10 14.58 -8.56
C GLY A 110 -17.98 14.36 -7.34
N SER A 111 -18.38 13.11 -7.16
CA SER A 111 -19.13 12.65 -5.99
C SER A 111 -18.71 11.22 -5.71
N ASN A 112 -18.87 10.75 -4.48
CA ASN A 112 -18.43 9.39 -4.12
C ASN A 112 -16.90 9.23 -4.11
N GLN A 113 -16.17 10.20 -3.56
CA GLN A 113 -14.73 10.04 -3.36
C GLN A 113 -14.46 8.88 -2.40
N HIS A 114 -13.54 8.00 -2.77
CA HIS A 114 -13.16 6.85 -1.96
C HIS A 114 -11.65 6.69 -1.85
N GLY A 115 -10.95 6.58 -2.98
CA GLY A 115 -9.50 6.41 -2.99
C GLY A 115 -8.78 7.74 -2.99
N LEU A 116 -7.58 7.75 -2.41
CA LEU A 116 -6.73 8.93 -2.29
C LEU A 116 -5.27 8.51 -2.41
N TYR A 117 -4.52 9.17 -3.29
CA TYR A 117 -3.09 8.96 -3.43
C TYR A 117 -2.37 10.30 -3.62
N PHE A 118 -1.18 10.46 -3.04
CA PHE A 118 -0.29 11.58 -3.36
C PHE A 118 1.03 11.07 -3.95
N ARG A 119 1.56 11.80 -4.93
CA ARG A 119 2.92 11.57 -5.39
C ARG A 119 3.90 11.91 -4.27
N GLU A 120 5.02 11.20 -4.19
CA GLU A 120 6.01 11.34 -3.09
C GLU A 120 6.59 12.75 -2.92
N ASP A 121 6.58 13.57 -3.98
CA ASP A 121 7.01 14.96 -3.89
C ASP A 121 5.94 15.91 -3.34
N GLY A 122 4.70 15.44 -3.18
CA GLY A 122 3.57 16.20 -2.67
C GLY A 122 2.96 17.19 -3.66
N GLU A 123 3.41 17.20 -4.93
CA GLU A 123 2.94 18.15 -5.95
C GLU A 123 1.68 17.65 -6.69
N MET A 124 1.37 16.37 -6.59
CA MET A 124 0.20 15.76 -7.23
C MET A 124 -0.59 14.91 -6.26
N MET A 125 -1.91 14.95 -6.43
CA MET A 125 -2.88 14.16 -5.68
C MET A 125 -3.90 13.57 -6.65
N TRP A 126 -4.31 12.33 -6.43
CA TRP A 126 -5.40 11.67 -7.16
C TRP A 126 -6.52 11.31 -6.20
N VAL A 127 -7.75 11.61 -6.60
CA VAL A 127 -8.96 11.23 -5.87
C VAL A 127 -9.80 10.33 -6.75
N PHE A 128 -10.10 9.13 -6.27
CA PHE A 128 -10.86 8.14 -7.00
C PHE A 128 -12.33 8.15 -6.58
N ASP A 129 -13.24 8.31 -7.54
CA ASP A 129 -14.67 8.54 -7.30
C ASP A 129 -15.58 7.32 -7.60
N ARG A 130 -14.97 6.12 -7.53
CA ARG A 130 -15.47 4.76 -7.84
C ARG A 130 -15.18 4.25 -9.23
N THR A 131 -15.33 5.09 -10.25
CA THR A 131 -15.12 4.69 -11.64
C THR A 131 -14.23 5.66 -12.38
N GLY A 132 -13.99 6.87 -11.86
CA GLY A 132 -13.03 7.78 -12.43
C GLY A 132 -12.04 8.32 -11.42
N ILE A 133 -10.95 8.85 -11.95
CA ILE A 133 -9.86 9.46 -11.18
C ILE A 133 -9.80 10.94 -11.53
N TRP A 134 -9.88 11.77 -10.49
CA TRP A 134 -9.61 13.20 -10.56
C TRP A 134 -8.15 13.46 -10.18
N THR A 135 -7.38 14.07 -11.08
CA THR A 135 -6.03 14.53 -10.80
C THR A 135 -6.04 15.97 -10.30
N TYR A 136 -5.23 16.25 -9.30
CA TYR A 136 -5.00 17.58 -8.74
C TYR A 136 -3.51 17.90 -8.71
N TYR A 137 -3.19 19.16 -8.94
CA TYR A 137 -1.84 19.72 -8.75
C TYR A 137 -1.85 20.61 -7.52
N LEU A 138 -0.80 20.51 -6.69
CA LEU A 138 -0.58 21.36 -5.53
C LEU A 138 0.56 22.34 -5.86
N GLU A 139 0.27 23.64 -5.85
CA GLU A 139 1.29 24.67 -6.11
C GLU A 139 2.39 24.62 -5.03
N ASN A 140 2.00 24.38 -3.79
CA ASN A 140 2.90 24.13 -2.68
C ASN A 140 2.79 22.65 -2.29
N PRO A 141 3.90 21.87 -2.35
CA PRO A 141 3.90 20.47 -1.95
C PRO A 141 3.21 20.22 -0.60
N TRP A 142 2.31 19.22 -0.57
CA TRP A 142 1.55 18.79 0.62
C TRP A 142 0.53 19.81 1.16
N ASP A 143 0.40 20.98 0.57
CA ASP A 143 -0.61 21.98 0.95
C ASP A 143 -1.85 21.89 0.07
N ILE A 144 -2.85 21.14 0.55
CA ILE A 144 -4.13 20.94 -0.15
C ILE A 144 -4.94 22.23 -0.34
N SER A 145 -4.62 23.32 0.37
CA SER A 145 -5.28 24.62 0.14
C SER A 145 -4.87 25.27 -1.18
N THR A 146 -3.77 24.80 -1.77
CA THR A 146 -3.24 25.25 -3.06
C THR A 146 -3.63 24.35 -4.23
N LEU A 147 -4.60 23.46 -4.02
CA LEU A 147 -5.02 22.54 -5.06
C LEU A 147 -5.58 23.27 -6.29
N SER A 148 -5.27 22.71 -7.45
CA SER A 148 -5.89 23.05 -8.72
C SER A 148 -6.26 21.76 -9.46
N GLU A 149 -7.43 21.75 -10.07
CA GLU A 149 -7.91 20.58 -10.80
C GLU A 149 -7.14 20.38 -12.11
N GLY A 150 -6.76 19.14 -12.37
CA GLY A 150 -6.14 18.68 -13.60
C GLY A 150 -7.14 17.97 -14.50
N VAL A 151 -6.88 16.68 -14.76
CA VAL A 151 -7.67 15.85 -15.67
C VAL A 151 -8.63 14.94 -14.90
N TYR A 152 -9.73 14.57 -15.55
CA TYR A 152 -10.60 13.47 -15.15
C TYR A 152 -10.40 12.30 -16.11
N THR A 153 -10.17 11.10 -15.57
CA THR A 153 -10.04 9.85 -16.34
C THR A 153 -11.16 8.91 -15.95
N ASP A 154 -11.92 8.40 -16.92
CA ASP A 154 -12.99 7.43 -16.70
C ASP A 154 -12.50 6.00 -16.95
N LEU A 155 -12.87 5.08 -16.07
CA LEU A 155 -12.50 3.66 -16.05
C LEU A 155 -13.74 2.76 -16.02
N ASP A 156 -14.93 3.30 -16.32
CA ASP A 156 -16.20 2.58 -16.30
C ASP A 156 -16.28 1.42 -17.31
N ASP A 157 -15.34 1.28 -18.23
CA ASP A 157 -15.26 0.13 -19.13
C ASP A 157 -15.11 -1.20 -18.37
N PHE A 158 -14.38 -1.20 -17.24
CA PHE A 158 -14.10 -2.41 -16.45
C PHE A 158 -14.28 -2.25 -14.94
N VAL A 159 -14.30 -1.02 -14.41
CA VAL A 159 -14.60 -0.76 -13.01
C VAL A 159 -16.11 -0.54 -12.81
N ARG A 160 -16.70 -1.18 -11.80
CA ARG A 160 -18.14 -1.06 -11.46
C ARG A 160 -18.39 -0.47 -10.09
N ARG A 161 -17.57 -0.83 -9.13
CA ARG A 161 -17.68 -0.37 -7.74
C ARG A 161 -16.31 -0.35 -7.08
N GLY A 162 -15.38 0.34 -7.72
CA GLY A 162 -14.07 0.61 -7.16
C GLY A 162 -14.16 1.36 -5.83
N HIS A 163 -13.22 1.13 -4.93
CA HIS A 163 -13.14 1.87 -3.68
C HIS A 163 -11.79 2.53 -3.45
N ASP A 164 -10.68 1.95 -3.87
CA ASP A 164 -9.39 2.53 -3.59
C ASP A 164 -8.44 2.38 -4.77
N ILE A 165 -7.37 3.17 -4.72
CA ILE A 165 -6.30 3.15 -5.70
C ILE A 165 -4.96 3.14 -4.98
N ASP A 166 -3.99 2.48 -5.60
CA ASP A 166 -2.59 2.60 -5.18
C ASP A 166 -1.68 2.67 -6.40
N PHE A 167 -0.55 3.36 -6.27
CA PHE A 167 0.45 3.45 -7.33
C PHE A 167 1.72 2.72 -6.92
N ARG A 168 2.37 2.11 -7.92
CA ARG A 168 3.78 1.81 -7.79
C ARG A 168 4.58 3.12 -7.63
N PRO A 169 5.60 3.20 -6.76
CA PRO A 169 6.34 4.44 -6.49
C PRO A 169 7.00 5.12 -7.70
N ASP A 170 7.25 4.39 -8.79
CA ASP A 170 7.78 4.96 -10.03
C ASP A 170 6.70 5.59 -10.92
N GLY A 171 5.42 5.48 -10.54
CA GLY A 171 4.26 5.98 -11.26
C GLY A 171 3.89 5.18 -12.50
N ALA A 172 4.59 4.09 -12.81
CA ALA A 172 4.37 3.33 -14.05
C ALA A 172 3.22 2.31 -13.95
N ARG A 173 2.66 2.12 -12.75
CA ARG A 173 1.61 1.13 -12.50
C ARG A 173 0.61 1.64 -11.47
N LEU A 174 -0.67 1.38 -11.74
CA LEU A 174 -1.81 1.77 -10.90
C LEU A 174 -2.64 0.53 -10.59
N PHE A 175 -3.11 0.42 -9.36
CA PHE A 175 -3.91 -0.69 -8.86
C PHE A 175 -5.26 -0.18 -8.36
N ILE A 176 -6.31 -0.97 -8.54
CA ILE A 176 -7.68 -0.61 -8.14
C ILE A 176 -8.39 -1.84 -7.58
N ASP A 177 -8.94 -1.77 -6.37
CA ASP A 177 -9.86 -2.80 -5.87
C ASP A 177 -11.28 -2.52 -6.36
N ASP A 178 -12.03 -3.57 -6.70
CA ASP A 178 -13.44 -3.48 -7.02
C ASP A 178 -14.26 -4.53 -6.28
N ARG A 179 -15.14 -4.03 -5.43
CA ARG A 179 -16.03 -4.84 -4.61
C ARG A 179 -17.02 -5.67 -5.41
N ASN A 180 -17.66 -5.07 -6.40
CA ASN A 180 -18.78 -5.74 -7.10
C ASN A 180 -18.25 -6.75 -8.11
N GLU A 181 -17.13 -6.41 -8.75
CA GLU A 181 -16.44 -7.33 -9.63
C GLU A 181 -15.71 -8.43 -8.84
N GLY A 182 -15.37 -8.17 -7.56
CA GLY A 182 -14.60 -9.09 -6.72
C GLY A 182 -13.18 -9.23 -7.26
N LYS A 183 -12.56 -8.12 -7.65
CA LYS A 183 -11.28 -8.10 -8.39
C LYS A 183 -10.33 -7.03 -7.87
N VAL A 184 -9.05 -7.23 -8.16
CA VAL A 184 -8.03 -6.17 -8.16
C VAL A 184 -7.52 -6.01 -9.59
N PHE A 185 -7.55 -4.79 -10.11
CA PHE A 185 -7.04 -4.46 -11.43
C PHE A 185 -5.62 -3.94 -11.34
N GLN A 186 -4.76 -4.36 -12.28
CA GLN A 186 -3.42 -3.80 -12.50
C GLN A 186 -3.40 -3.11 -13.86
N LEU A 187 -3.05 -1.83 -13.85
CA LEU A 187 -2.96 -0.96 -15.01
C LEU A 187 -1.50 -0.57 -15.20
N ASP A 188 -0.98 -0.71 -16.42
CA ASP A 188 0.30 -0.11 -16.81
C ASP A 188 0.04 1.31 -17.32
N LEU A 189 0.85 2.28 -16.91
CA LEU A 189 0.82 3.65 -17.42
C LEU A 189 2.00 3.84 -18.37
N GLU A 190 1.72 4.12 -19.65
CA GLU A 190 2.78 4.37 -20.65
C GLU A 190 3.64 5.58 -20.26
N ILE A 191 2.99 6.60 -19.68
CA ILE A 191 3.65 7.79 -19.14
C ILE A 191 3.45 7.73 -17.61
N PRO A 192 4.52 7.63 -16.81
CA PRO A 192 4.39 7.58 -15.36
C PRO A 192 3.54 8.72 -14.81
N TRP A 193 2.63 8.39 -13.89
CA TRP A 193 1.68 9.31 -13.25
C TRP A 193 0.58 9.89 -14.16
N ASP A 194 0.63 9.65 -15.47
CA ASP A 194 -0.46 10.05 -16.38
C ASP A 194 -1.51 8.95 -16.44
N VAL A 195 -2.55 9.12 -15.65
CA VAL A 195 -3.68 8.18 -15.56
C VAL A 195 -4.45 8.03 -16.87
N ASN A 196 -4.33 8.93 -17.85
CA ASN A 196 -4.96 8.74 -19.18
C ASN A 196 -4.15 7.82 -20.10
N SER A 197 -2.90 7.53 -19.74
CA SER A 197 -2.00 6.66 -20.52
C SER A 197 -2.15 5.17 -20.18
N PHE A 198 -3.23 4.82 -19.49
CA PHE A 198 -3.41 3.50 -18.92
C PHE A 198 -3.69 2.42 -19.97
N THR A 199 -3.26 1.20 -19.66
CA THR A 199 -3.74 -0.03 -20.28
C THR A 199 -3.98 -1.08 -19.20
N LEU A 200 -5.14 -1.74 -19.22
CA LEU A 200 -5.43 -2.85 -18.32
C LEU A 200 -4.49 -4.03 -18.63
N ASN A 201 -3.58 -4.31 -17.71
CA ASN A 201 -2.52 -5.32 -17.87
C ASN A 201 -2.96 -6.68 -17.32
N TYR A 202 -3.48 -6.70 -16.10
CA TYR A 202 -3.88 -7.93 -15.43
C TYR A 202 -5.08 -7.70 -14.50
N THR A 203 -5.77 -8.77 -14.17
CA THR A 203 -6.90 -8.76 -13.24
C THR A 203 -6.83 -9.96 -12.32
N LEU A 204 -6.66 -9.69 -11.03
CA LEU A 204 -6.68 -10.70 -9.98
C LEU A 204 -8.13 -10.93 -9.53
N ASP A 205 -8.60 -12.17 -9.59
CA ASP A 205 -9.91 -12.57 -9.05
C ASP A 205 -9.78 -12.86 -7.56
N ILE A 206 -10.55 -12.15 -6.74
CA ILE A 206 -10.64 -12.30 -5.29
C ILE A 206 -12.10 -12.60 -4.85
N SER A 207 -12.99 -12.96 -5.78
CA SER A 207 -14.42 -13.09 -5.53
C SER A 207 -14.77 -14.15 -4.47
N ASP A 208 -13.96 -15.21 -4.36
CA ASP A 208 -14.08 -16.25 -3.33
C ASP A 208 -13.43 -15.86 -1.99
N LEU A 209 -12.67 -14.76 -1.95
CA LEU A 209 -11.90 -14.32 -0.78
C LEU A 209 -12.52 -13.11 -0.07
N GLN A 210 -13.22 -12.25 -0.80
CA GLN A 210 -13.79 -11.00 -0.27
C GLN A 210 -15.32 -11.07 -0.09
N GLU A 211 -15.85 -10.26 0.82
CA GLU A 211 -17.29 -9.96 0.94
C GLU A 211 -17.58 -8.50 0.59
N GLU A 212 -16.79 -7.57 1.14
CA GLU A 212 -16.90 -6.15 0.83
C GLU A 212 -15.54 -5.43 0.91
N VAL A 213 -14.61 -5.72 -0.01
CA VAL A 213 -13.33 -5.00 -0.14
C VAL A 213 -13.54 -3.50 -0.40
N ARG A 214 -12.74 -2.64 0.26
CA ARG A 214 -12.87 -1.18 0.21
C ARG A 214 -11.58 -0.35 0.35
N GLY A 215 -10.47 -0.98 0.67
CA GLY A 215 -9.18 -0.33 0.79
C GLY A 215 -8.12 -1.22 0.18
N LEU A 216 -7.10 -0.61 -0.42
CA LEU A 216 -6.01 -1.28 -1.12
C LEU A 216 -4.71 -0.54 -0.83
N GLU A 217 -3.67 -1.28 -0.48
CA GLU A 217 -2.33 -0.71 -0.31
C GLU A 217 -1.26 -1.78 -0.53
N PHE A 218 -0.15 -1.37 -1.13
CA PHE A 218 1.08 -2.13 -1.17
C PHE A 218 2.04 -1.64 -0.08
N LEU A 219 2.71 -2.57 0.58
CA LEU A 219 3.82 -2.26 1.48
C LEU A 219 5.06 -1.83 0.67
N ASP A 220 6.04 -1.20 1.32
CA ASP A 220 7.15 -0.48 0.65
C ASP A 220 7.97 -1.37 -0.30
N SER A 221 8.15 -2.63 0.07
CA SER A 221 8.86 -3.61 -0.78
C SER A 221 8.12 -3.98 -2.07
N GLY A 222 6.82 -3.68 -2.17
CA GLY A 222 5.93 -4.13 -3.23
C GLY A 222 5.58 -5.61 -3.21
N LEU A 223 6.12 -6.38 -2.25
CA LEU A 223 5.94 -7.83 -2.13
C LEU A 223 4.71 -8.22 -1.30
N VAL A 224 4.06 -7.26 -0.65
CA VAL A 224 2.84 -7.51 0.13
C VAL A 224 1.79 -6.50 -0.32
N MET A 225 0.62 -7.02 -0.66
CA MET A 225 -0.58 -6.23 -0.96
C MET A 225 -1.63 -6.56 0.11
N VAL A 226 -2.27 -5.54 0.66
CA VAL A 226 -3.30 -5.67 1.67
C VAL A 226 -4.61 -5.07 1.20
N LEU A 227 -5.72 -5.70 1.59
CA LEU A 227 -7.06 -5.27 1.25
C LEU A 227 -7.92 -5.14 2.50
N MET A 228 -8.51 -3.97 2.75
CA MET A 228 -9.48 -3.80 3.83
C MET A 228 -10.85 -4.33 3.39
N ASP A 229 -11.34 -5.39 4.04
CA ASP A 229 -12.67 -5.95 3.80
C ASP A 229 -13.61 -5.64 4.97
N THR A 230 -14.58 -4.77 4.71
CA THR A 230 -15.52 -4.34 5.75
C THR A 230 -16.53 -5.43 6.13
N GLY A 231 -16.95 -6.27 5.17
CA GLY A 231 -17.96 -7.31 5.43
C GLY A 231 -17.39 -8.36 6.38
N ARG A 232 -16.15 -8.76 6.09
CA ARG A 232 -15.37 -9.68 6.91
C ARG A 232 -14.86 -9.05 8.20
N ARG A 233 -14.74 -7.71 8.25
CA ARG A 233 -14.08 -6.95 9.33
C ARG A 233 -12.62 -7.38 9.49
N GLN A 234 -11.98 -7.59 8.34
CA GLN A 234 -10.64 -8.15 8.24
C GLN A 234 -9.83 -7.39 7.20
N ILE A 235 -8.51 -7.31 7.44
CA ILE A 235 -7.54 -6.99 6.39
C ILE A 235 -7.13 -8.33 5.77
N LEU A 236 -7.19 -8.44 4.44
CA LEU A 236 -6.74 -9.61 3.68
C LEU A 236 -5.32 -9.34 3.18
N GLN A 237 -4.38 -10.24 3.48
CA GLN A 237 -2.99 -10.13 3.04
C GLN A 237 -2.75 -11.04 1.84
N PHE A 238 -2.04 -10.51 0.85
CA PHE A 238 -1.51 -11.24 -0.30
C PHE A 238 0.00 -11.04 -0.37
N ASP A 239 0.73 -12.16 -0.50
CA ASP A 239 2.16 -12.15 -0.76
C ASP A 239 2.39 -12.29 -2.26
N LEU A 240 3.28 -11.45 -2.79
CA LEU A 240 3.72 -11.44 -4.19
C LEU A 240 5.14 -11.97 -4.25
N THR A 241 5.47 -12.72 -5.31
CA THR A 241 6.85 -13.15 -5.54
C THR A 241 7.65 -12.13 -6.36
N GLU A 242 6.96 -11.25 -7.08
CA GLU A 242 7.56 -10.15 -7.85
C GLU A 242 6.93 -8.82 -7.40
N PRO A 243 7.72 -7.82 -6.99
CA PRO A 243 7.19 -6.56 -6.47
C PRO A 243 6.22 -5.86 -7.43
N TRP A 244 5.06 -5.45 -6.92
CA TRP A 244 4.00 -4.75 -7.68
C TRP A 244 3.50 -5.51 -8.91
N ASP A 245 3.65 -6.83 -8.99
CA ASP A 245 3.05 -7.68 -10.02
C ASP A 245 1.99 -8.61 -9.41
N ILE A 246 0.73 -8.20 -9.47
CA ILE A 246 -0.39 -8.94 -8.85
C ILE A 246 -0.69 -10.27 -9.56
N SER A 247 -0.08 -10.54 -10.73
CA SER A 247 -0.17 -11.87 -11.35
C SER A 247 0.56 -12.94 -10.54
N THR A 248 1.46 -12.51 -9.64
CA THR A 248 2.20 -13.37 -8.72
C THR A 248 1.62 -13.40 -7.31
N ALA A 249 0.54 -12.66 -7.07
CA ALA A 249 -0.09 -12.56 -5.76
C ALA A 249 -0.72 -13.89 -5.32
N SER A 250 -0.54 -14.23 -4.06
CA SER A 250 -1.15 -15.39 -3.41
C SER A 250 -1.68 -15.00 -2.04
N PHE A 251 -2.89 -15.45 -1.70
CA PHE A 251 -3.51 -15.14 -0.41
C PHE A 251 -2.71 -15.75 0.74
N ALA A 252 -2.24 -14.90 1.67
CA ALA A 252 -1.35 -15.28 2.76
C ALA A 252 -2.10 -15.42 4.10
N GLY A 253 -3.14 -14.60 4.33
CA GLY A 253 -3.87 -14.64 5.58
C GLY A 253 -4.77 -13.43 5.82
N VAL A 254 -5.22 -13.29 7.07
CA VAL A 254 -6.08 -12.19 7.50
C VAL A 254 -5.61 -11.60 8.82
N PHE A 255 -5.99 -10.35 9.05
CA PHE A 255 -5.93 -9.67 10.34
C PHE A 255 -7.33 -9.21 10.75
N ASP A 256 -7.74 -9.49 11.97
CA ASP A 256 -9.08 -9.15 12.47
C ASP A 256 -9.09 -7.75 13.10
N VAL A 257 -9.97 -6.87 12.59
CA VAL A 257 -10.17 -5.51 13.14
C VAL A 257 -11.52 -5.37 13.84
N SER A 258 -12.24 -6.48 14.04
CA SER A 258 -13.62 -6.50 14.49
C SER A 258 -13.81 -6.07 15.95
N ALA A 259 -12.72 -6.05 16.73
CA ALA A 259 -12.70 -5.54 18.09
C ALA A 259 -12.79 -4.00 18.15
N GLN A 260 -12.32 -3.29 17.12
CA GLN A 260 -12.34 -1.82 17.05
C GLN A 260 -13.46 -1.30 16.17
N THR A 261 -13.78 -1.98 15.07
CA THR A 261 -14.72 -1.46 14.07
C THR A 261 -15.56 -2.55 13.42
N SER A 262 -16.80 -2.19 13.12
CA SER A 262 -17.69 -2.95 12.23
C SER A 262 -17.76 -2.36 10.82
N GLN A 263 -17.13 -1.20 10.61
CA GLN A 263 -17.23 -0.39 9.40
C GLN A 263 -15.87 0.19 8.96
N GLY A 264 -14.77 -0.57 9.08
CA GLY A 264 -13.47 -0.19 8.53
C GLY A 264 -13.53 -0.07 6.99
N ARG A 265 -13.03 1.04 6.46
CA ARG A 265 -13.18 1.44 5.05
C ARG A 265 -11.85 1.63 4.35
N GLY A 266 -10.91 2.33 4.97
CA GLY A 266 -9.57 2.57 4.44
C GLY A 266 -8.52 1.91 5.32
N LEU A 267 -7.34 1.71 4.75
CA LEU A 267 -6.14 1.21 5.39
C LEU A 267 -4.97 2.07 4.90
N SER A 268 -4.02 2.36 5.77
CA SER A 268 -2.76 3.03 5.43
C SER A 268 -1.65 2.52 6.35
N PHE A 269 -0.43 2.33 5.84
CA PHE A 269 0.76 1.98 6.64
C PHE A 269 1.68 3.19 6.80
N SER A 270 2.44 3.20 7.90
CA SER A 270 3.57 4.11 8.01
C SER A 270 4.72 3.66 7.10
N THR A 271 5.55 4.59 6.64
CA THR A 271 6.66 4.27 5.71
C THR A 271 7.68 3.30 6.31
N ASN A 272 7.86 3.32 7.63
CA ASN A 272 8.69 2.36 8.35
C ASN A 272 7.99 1.02 8.64
N GLU A 273 6.70 0.88 8.29
CA GLU A 273 5.86 -0.31 8.54
C GLU A 273 5.72 -0.67 10.03
N ASP A 274 6.02 0.26 10.95
CA ASP A 274 5.85 0.07 12.38
C ASP A 274 4.41 0.32 12.85
N TYR A 275 3.60 1.01 12.02
CA TYR A 275 2.20 1.30 12.30
C TYR A 275 1.33 1.06 11.07
N PHE A 276 0.07 0.70 11.31
CA PHE A 276 -0.98 0.88 10.31
C PHE A 276 -2.22 1.51 10.93
N TYR A 277 -3.07 2.04 10.08
CA TYR A 277 -4.25 2.79 10.48
C TYR A 277 -5.48 2.30 9.73
N VAL A 278 -6.61 2.19 10.44
CA VAL A 278 -7.89 1.80 9.84
C VAL A 278 -8.86 2.96 9.96
N THR A 279 -9.27 3.49 8.81
CA THR A 279 -10.29 4.56 8.74
C THR A 279 -11.67 3.95 8.80
N CYS A 280 -12.49 4.44 9.74
CA CYS A 280 -13.74 3.82 10.14
C CYS A 280 -14.91 4.77 9.91
N ARG A 281 -15.96 4.26 9.28
CA ARG A 281 -17.21 5.02 9.13
C ARG A 281 -17.98 5.08 10.46
N ASP A 282 -17.92 4.03 11.26
CA ASP A 282 -18.51 4.02 12.58
C ASP A 282 -17.76 4.98 13.50
N GLU A 283 -18.52 5.86 14.16
CA GLU A 283 -18.01 6.89 15.07
C GLU A 283 -17.06 7.93 14.43
N GLY A 284 -16.77 7.83 13.13
CA GLY A 284 -15.91 8.76 12.40
C GLY A 284 -14.51 8.79 12.98
N ARG A 285 -13.85 7.63 13.05
CA ARG A 285 -12.52 7.48 13.65
C ARG A 285 -11.47 6.92 12.70
N ILE A 286 -10.21 7.15 13.04
CA ILE A 286 -9.07 6.41 12.53
C ILE A 286 -8.41 5.72 13.73
N TYR A 287 -8.32 4.39 13.71
CA TYR A 287 -7.64 3.60 14.73
C TYR A 287 -6.20 3.32 14.33
N GLN A 288 -5.26 3.38 15.28
CA GLN A 288 -3.86 3.00 15.06
C GLN A 288 -3.59 1.60 15.60
N TYR A 289 -2.77 0.88 14.87
CA TYR A 289 -2.19 -0.41 15.24
C TYR A 289 -0.67 -0.29 15.15
N GLN A 290 0.04 -0.97 16.04
CA GLN A 290 1.49 -0.91 16.17
C GLN A 290 2.08 -2.32 16.04
N LEU A 291 3.25 -2.39 15.40
CA LEU A 291 4.04 -3.61 15.29
C LEU A 291 4.63 -3.98 16.65
N ASP A 292 4.24 -5.15 17.15
CA ASP A 292 4.84 -5.76 18.34
C ASP A 292 6.02 -6.63 17.89
N LEU A 293 7.23 -6.11 18.00
CA LEU A 293 8.43 -6.95 17.87
C LEU A 293 8.57 -7.80 19.13
N PRO A 294 8.81 -9.12 19.02
CA PRO A 294 9.17 -9.93 20.18
C PRO A 294 10.42 -9.35 20.86
N GLU A 295 10.37 -9.19 22.19
CA GLU A 295 11.54 -8.84 23.02
C GLU A 295 12.73 -9.80 22.85
#